data_AF-A0A1H3QN78-F1
#
_entry.id   AF-A0A1H3QN78-F1
#
_cell.length_a   1.000
_cell.length_b   1.000
_cell.length_c   1.000
_cell.angle_alpha   90.00
_cell.angle_beta   90.00
_cell.angle_gamma   90.00
#
_symmetry.space_group_name_H-M   'P 1'
#
loop_
_entity.id
_entity.type
_entity.pdbx_description
1 polymer ?
#
loop_
_entity_poly.entity_id
_entity_poly.type
_entity_poly.pdbx_seq_one_letter_code
_entity_poly.pdbx_strand_id
1 'polypeptide(L)'
;MIDHDARDMISVWIGTTTQADAFDRYTQGMEEQGSGCPAHRDFGCGFIDSDFFVAYVTVGARAVPVEELVLEVGTYSPATDRAIVARCHELGIAAGNALYYYDRCAFIEEQPGRLYNELRFIGSFDNSRPRRAR
;
A
#
# COMPACT_ATOMS: atom_id res chain seq x y z
N MET A 1 11.94 -5.22 0.29
CA MET A 1 12.58 -4.48 1.39
C MET A 1 12.21 -3.02 1.29
N ILE A 2 11.91 -2.39 2.42
CA ILE A 2 11.60 -0.96 2.48
C ILE A 2 12.88 -0.13 2.39
N ASP A 3 12.84 0.89 1.54
CA ASP A 3 13.83 1.96 1.44
C ASP A 3 13.22 3.26 1.99
N HIS A 4 13.72 3.70 3.14
CA HIS A 4 13.26 4.89 3.85
C HIS A 4 13.93 6.19 3.37
N ASP A 5 14.94 6.10 2.50
CA ASP A 5 15.58 7.29 1.93
C ASP A 5 14.73 7.91 0.80
N ALA A 6 13.81 7.13 0.23
CA ALA A 6 12.84 7.53 -0.78
C ALA A 6 11.63 8.31 -0.21
N ARG A 7 11.90 9.46 0.41
CA ARG A 7 10.91 10.26 1.16
C ARG A 7 9.80 10.90 0.32
N ASP A 8 9.99 11.02 -0.99
CA ASP A 8 9.02 11.58 -1.92
C ASP A 8 8.24 10.47 -2.66
N MET A 9 8.26 9.24 -2.16
CA MET A 9 7.59 8.09 -2.77
C MET A 9 6.47 7.55 -1.90
N ILE A 10 5.45 6.97 -2.53
CA ILE A 10 4.43 6.16 -1.88
C ILE A 10 4.44 4.75 -2.47
N SER A 11 4.51 3.74 -1.61
CA SER A 11 4.45 2.33 -2.00
C SER A 11 3.06 1.77 -1.77
N VAL A 12 2.50 1.06 -2.76
CA VAL A 12 1.10 0.61 -2.73
C VAL A 12 0.98 -0.89 -2.98
N TRP A 13 0.14 -1.52 -2.17
CA TRP A 13 -0.36 -2.88 -2.36
C TRP A 13 -1.88 -2.84 -2.49
N ILE A 14 -2.43 -3.52 -3.46
CA ILE A 14 -3.87 -3.44 -3.75
C ILE A 14 -4.38 -4.77 -4.30
N GLY A 15 -5.64 -5.07 -4.03
CA GLY A 15 -6.28 -6.28 -4.54
C GLY A 15 -7.57 -6.63 -3.82
N THR A 16 -7.87 -7.93 -3.83
CA THR A 16 -9.02 -8.49 -3.12
C THR A 16 -8.51 -9.42 -2.03
N THR A 17 -8.85 -9.13 -0.77
CA THR A 17 -8.69 -10.08 0.32
C THR A 17 -9.96 -10.89 0.52
N THR A 18 -9.78 -12.17 0.79
CA THR A 18 -10.85 -13.09 1.23
C THR A 18 -10.95 -13.18 2.75
N GLN A 19 -10.04 -12.52 3.48
CA GLN A 19 -9.87 -12.61 4.93
C GLN A 19 -10.17 -11.27 5.63
N ALA A 20 -11.18 -10.54 5.16
CA ALA A 20 -11.50 -9.21 5.67
C ALA A 20 -11.67 -9.15 7.20
N ASP A 21 -12.31 -10.16 7.81
CA ASP A 21 -12.51 -10.25 9.27
C ASP A 21 -11.20 -10.42 10.07
N ALA A 22 -10.12 -10.83 9.40
CA ALA A 22 -8.81 -11.05 9.99
C ALA A 22 -7.73 -10.12 9.39
N PHE A 23 -8.12 -9.14 8.57
CA PHE A 23 -7.18 -8.31 7.81
C PHE A 23 -6.19 -7.57 8.71
N ASP A 24 -6.67 -7.06 9.85
CA ASP A 24 -5.87 -6.32 10.83
C ASP A 24 -4.83 -7.19 11.55
N ARG A 25 -4.99 -8.51 11.58
CA ARG A 25 -4.00 -9.41 12.21
C ARG A 25 -2.65 -9.37 11.49
N TYR A 26 -2.64 -8.97 10.22
CA TYR A 26 -1.43 -8.84 9.43
C TYR A 26 -0.50 -7.75 9.97
N THR A 27 -1.07 -6.66 10.48
CA THR A 27 -0.39 -5.45 10.96
C THR A 27 -0.39 -5.31 12.48
N GLN A 28 -1.02 -6.24 13.21
CA GLN A 28 -1.01 -6.23 14.66
C GLN A 28 0.42 -6.32 15.21
N GLY A 29 0.83 -5.31 16.00
CA GLY A 29 2.18 -5.18 16.54
C GLY A 29 3.19 -4.54 15.59
N MET A 30 2.76 -3.90 14.51
CA MET A 30 3.68 -3.30 13.52
C MET A 30 4.50 -2.11 14.06
N GLU A 31 4.00 -1.41 15.08
CA GLU A 31 4.72 -0.33 15.78
C GLU A 31 5.59 -0.84 16.95
N GLU A 32 5.55 -2.14 17.26
CA GLU A 32 6.42 -2.73 18.27
C GLU A 32 7.72 -3.16 17.62
N GLN A 33 8.82 -2.50 18.00
CA GLN A 33 10.16 -2.79 17.45
C GLN A 33 10.50 -4.27 17.59
N GLY A 34 10.68 -4.95 16.46
CA GLY A 34 11.08 -6.35 16.41
C GLY A 34 9.99 -7.35 16.82
N SER A 35 8.71 -6.96 16.82
CA SER A 35 7.59 -7.88 17.12
C SER A 35 7.56 -9.10 16.21
N GLY A 36 8.11 -8.97 15.00
CA GLY A 36 8.11 -10.03 13.99
C GLY A 36 6.71 -10.34 13.49
N CYS A 37 5.79 -9.36 13.55
CA CYS A 37 4.45 -9.47 12.97
C CYS A 37 4.50 -9.88 11.47
N PRO A 38 3.41 -10.43 10.91
CA PRO A 38 3.39 -10.84 9.51
C PRO A 38 3.87 -9.75 8.52
N ALA A 39 3.42 -8.50 8.69
CA ALA A 39 3.86 -7.37 7.86
C ALA A 39 5.38 -7.11 7.94
N HIS A 40 5.99 -7.17 9.14
CA HIS A 40 7.45 -7.03 9.31
C HIS A 40 8.21 -8.06 8.48
N ARG A 41 7.79 -9.33 8.55
CA ARG A 41 8.44 -10.43 7.83
C ARG A 41 8.33 -10.27 6.32
N ASP A 42 7.18 -9.85 5.84
CA ASP A 42 6.94 -9.70 4.40
C ASP A 42 7.60 -8.45 3.82
N PHE A 43 7.60 -7.34 4.56
CA PHE A 43 8.25 -6.10 4.13
C PHE A 43 9.76 -6.08 4.37
N GLY A 44 10.27 -7.01 5.18
CA GLY A 44 11.69 -7.11 5.53
C GLY A 44 12.14 -5.95 6.40
N CYS A 45 11.30 -5.53 7.36
CA CYS A 45 11.57 -4.44 8.29
C CYS A 45 11.26 -4.87 9.73
N GLY A 46 11.76 -4.13 10.71
CA GLY A 46 11.51 -4.40 12.14
C GLY A 46 10.56 -3.42 12.81
N PHE A 47 10.04 -2.44 12.06
CA PHE A 47 9.15 -1.39 12.55
C PHE A 47 8.43 -0.75 11.35
N ILE A 48 7.15 -0.45 11.51
CA ILE A 48 6.32 0.27 10.54
C ILE A 48 5.62 1.38 11.30
N ASP A 49 5.80 2.62 10.85
CA ASP A 49 5.20 3.81 11.46
C ASP A 49 3.75 3.97 10.97
N SER A 50 2.78 3.89 11.88
CA SER A 50 1.36 4.03 11.51
C SER A 50 0.99 5.44 11.07
N ASP A 51 1.83 6.46 11.35
CA ASP A 51 1.62 7.82 10.84
C ASP A 51 1.80 7.90 9.31
N PHE A 52 2.49 6.92 8.71
CA PHE A 52 2.76 6.86 7.27
C PHE A 52 2.23 5.60 6.59
N PHE A 53 1.82 4.59 7.36
CA PHE A 53 1.29 3.33 6.84
C PHE A 53 -0.21 3.19 7.12
N VAL A 54 -0.98 2.89 6.08
CA VAL A 54 -2.42 2.65 6.21
C VAL A 54 -2.80 1.29 5.65
N ALA A 55 -3.65 0.60 6.42
CA ALA A 55 -4.39 -0.57 6.03
C ALA A 55 -5.87 -0.21 5.85
N TYR A 56 -6.41 -0.48 4.67
CA TYR A 56 -7.79 -0.14 4.34
C TYR A 56 -8.51 -1.34 3.74
N VAL A 57 -9.73 -1.58 4.21
CA VAL A 57 -10.70 -2.49 3.61
C VAL A 57 -12.00 -1.72 3.41
N THR A 58 -12.59 -1.87 2.23
CA THR A 58 -13.89 -1.31 1.88
C THR A 58 -14.98 -1.74 2.87
N VAL A 59 -16.02 -0.92 3.03
CA VAL A 59 -17.16 -1.22 3.91
C VAL A 59 -17.83 -2.53 3.48
N GLY A 60 -17.94 -3.47 4.42
CA GLY A 60 -18.49 -4.81 4.16
C GLY A 60 -17.64 -5.67 3.22
N ALA A 61 -16.36 -5.32 3.03
CA ALA A 61 -15.42 -6.00 2.14
C ALA A 61 -15.90 -6.11 0.68
N ARG A 62 -16.76 -5.19 0.24
CA ARG A 62 -17.30 -5.13 -1.12
C ARG A 62 -16.18 -4.81 -2.11
N ALA A 63 -16.01 -5.65 -3.12
CA ALA A 63 -15.16 -5.29 -4.25
C ALA A 63 -15.71 -4.06 -4.98
N VAL A 64 -14.87 -3.04 -5.13
CA VAL A 64 -15.15 -1.78 -5.84
C VAL A 64 -14.20 -1.63 -7.02
N PRO A 65 -14.54 -0.83 -8.05
CA PRO A 65 -13.60 -0.49 -9.12
C PRO A 65 -12.31 0.08 -8.57
N VAL A 66 -11.18 -0.20 -9.23
CA VAL A 66 -9.88 0.25 -8.72
C VAL A 66 -9.76 1.78 -8.65
N GLU A 67 -10.48 2.49 -9.52
CA GLU A 67 -10.60 3.95 -9.49
C GLU A 67 -11.24 4.48 -8.21
N GLU A 68 -12.20 3.74 -7.64
CA GLU A 68 -12.82 4.09 -6.35
C GLU A 68 -11.87 3.77 -5.20
N LEU A 69 -11.19 2.62 -5.27
CA LEU A 69 -10.27 2.16 -4.22
C LEU A 69 -9.03 3.05 -4.09
N VAL A 70 -8.49 3.56 -5.20
CA VAL A 70 -7.30 4.43 -5.19
C VAL A 70 -7.54 5.78 -4.50
N LEU A 71 -8.80 6.24 -4.38
CA LEU A 71 -9.12 7.47 -3.66
C LEU A 71 -8.77 7.42 -2.17
N GLU A 72 -8.59 6.21 -1.62
CA GLU A 72 -8.21 5.98 -0.22
C GLU A 72 -6.68 5.98 -0.04
N VAL A 73 -5.91 6.02 -1.12
CA VAL A 73 -4.45 6.15 -1.06
C VAL A 73 -4.11 7.61 -0.74
N GLY A 74 -3.25 7.82 0.26
CA GLY A 74 -2.84 9.15 0.73
C GLY A 74 -1.91 9.92 -0.23
N THR A 75 -2.28 10.05 -1.50
CA THR A 75 -1.48 10.78 -2.49
C THR A 75 -1.65 12.30 -2.35
N TYR A 76 -0.67 13.06 -2.83
CA TYR A 76 -0.75 14.53 -2.86
C TYR A 76 -1.12 15.09 -4.24
N SER A 77 -1.31 14.24 -5.25
CA SER A 77 -1.60 14.71 -6.61
C SER A 77 -2.49 13.75 -7.40
N PRO A 78 -3.44 14.28 -8.21
CA PRO A 78 -4.22 13.46 -9.14
C PRO A 78 -3.38 12.75 -10.20
N ALA A 79 -2.15 13.21 -10.45
CA ALA A 79 -1.24 12.54 -11.39
C ALA A 79 -0.74 11.21 -10.81
N THR A 80 -0.45 11.18 -9.51
CA THR A 80 -0.07 9.98 -8.77
C THR A 80 -1.21 8.97 -8.77
N ASP A 81 -2.45 9.40 -8.49
CA ASP A 81 -3.64 8.53 -8.54
C ASP A 81 -3.79 7.86 -9.91
N ARG A 82 -3.67 8.65 -10.99
CA ARG A 82 -3.75 8.12 -12.36
C ARG A 82 -2.64 7.12 -12.67
N ALA A 83 -1.44 7.32 -12.15
CA ALA A 83 -0.33 6.38 -12.33
C ALA A 83 -0.60 5.05 -11.59
N ILE A 84 -1.14 5.12 -10.37
CA ILE A 84 -1.55 3.96 -9.59
C ILE A 84 -2.64 3.17 -10.32
N VAL A 85 -3.70 3.85 -10.78
CA VAL A 85 -4.80 3.23 -11.54
C VAL A 85 -4.30 2.59 -12.83
N ALA A 86 -3.49 3.31 -13.62
CA ALA A 86 -2.92 2.77 -14.85
C ALA A 86 -2.12 1.49 -14.58
N ARG A 87 -1.32 1.50 -13.51
CA ARG A 87 -0.54 0.34 -13.10
C ARG A 87 -1.41 -0.85 -12.65
N CYS A 88 -2.52 -0.59 -11.98
CA CYS A 88 -3.48 -1.64 -11.65
C CYS A 88 -4.03 -2.31 -12.90
N HIS A 89 -4.44 -1.53 -13.91
CA HIS A 89 -4.95 -2.04 -15.17
C HIS A 89 -3.91 -2.84 -15.96
N GLU A 90 -2.66 -2.38 -16.03
CA GLU A 90 -1.54 -3.14 -16.61
C GLU A 90 -1.35 -4.52 -15.97
N LEU A 91 -1.63 -4.61 -14.67
CA LEU A 91 -1.51 -5.83 -13.88
C LEU A 91 -2.79 -6.68 -13.89
N GLY A 92 -3.83 -6.27 -14.60
CA GLY A 92 -5.12 -6.94 -14.69
C GLY A 92 -6.02 -6.75 -13.46
N ILE A 93 -5.74 -5.76 -12.62
CA ILE A 93 -6.50 -5.45 -11.40
C ILE A 93 -7.55 -4.38 -11.75
N ALA A 94 -8.75 -4.83 -12.13
CA ALA A 94 -9.86 -3.93 -12.44
C ALA A 94 -10.70 -3.53 -11.21
N ALA A 95 -10.68 -4.36 -10.17
CA ALA A 95 -11.45 -4.16 -8.93
C ALA A 95 -10.72 -4.79 -7.74
N GLY A 96 -11.03 -4.30 -6.54
CA GLY A 96 -10.47 -4.77 -5.28
C GLY A 96 -11.33 -4.37 -4.09
N ASN A 97 -11.03 -4.90 -2.91
CA ASN A 97 -11.73 -4.53 -1.67
C ASN A 97 -10.78 -4.06 -0.57
N ALA A 98 -9.47 -4.08 -0.82
CA ALA A 98 -8.47 -3.77 0.19
C ALA A 98 -7.18 -3.20 -0.43
N LEU A 99 -6.50 -2.35 0.35
CA LEU A 99 -5.20 -1.81 0.01
C LEU A 99 -4.32 -1.63 1.26
N TYR A 100 -3.01 -1.60 1.03
CA TYR A 100 -2.03 -0.98 1.89
C TYR A 100 -1.35 0.15 1.14
N TYR A 101 -1.02 1.24 1.83
CA TYR A 101 -0.01 2.16 1.34
C TYR A 101 0.96 2.54 2.45
N TYR A 102 2.18 2.87 2.05
CA TYR A 102 3.21 3.41 2.91
C TYR A 102 3.78 4.68 2.25
N ASP A 103 3.49 5.85 2.83
CA ASP A 103 4.05 7.13 2.42
C ASP A 103 5.52 7.25 2.84
N ARG A 104 6.29 8.07 2.11
CA ARG A 104 7.71 8.35 2.34
C ARG A 104 8.62 7.12 2.29
N CYS A 105 8.26 6.12 1.49
CA CYS A 105 9.14 5.00 1.25
C CYS A 105 8.98 4.42 -0.15
N ALA A 106 10.08 3.85 -0.65
CA ALA A 106 10.05 2.93 -1.77
C ALA A 106 10.09 1.49 -1.25
N PHE A 107 9.50 0.58 -2.00
CA PHE A 107 9.54 -0.83 -1.68
C PHE A 107 10.18 -1.59 -2.84
N ILE A 108 11.23 -2.33 -2.53
CA ILE A 108 11.94 -3.18 -3.48
C ILE A 108 11.35 -4.59 -3.34
N GLU A 109 10.57 -5.02 -4.32
CA GLU A 109 10.03 -6.38 -4.37
C GLU A 109 11.11 -7.36 -4.81
N GLU A 110 11.61 -8.19 -3.88
CA GLU A 110 12.63 -9.20 -4.18
C GLU A 110 12.08 -10.38 -4.98
N GLN A 111 10.78 -10.65 -4.86
CA GLN A 111 10.09 -11.75 -5.52
C GLN A 111 8.88 -11.21 -6.28
N PRO A 112 9.06 -10.79 -7.55
CA PRO A 112 8.00 -10.18 -8.34
C PRO A 112 6.72 -11.03 -8.38
N GLY A 113 5.59 -10.42 -8.02
CA GLY A 113 4.28 -11.08 -8.04
C GLY A 113 3.96 -11.86 -6.77
N ARG A 114 4.79 -11.76 -5.73
CA ARG A 114 4.43 -12.25 -4.39
C ARG A 114 3.20 -11.49 -3.87
N LEU A 115 2.38 -12.18 -3.10
CA LEU A 115 1.26 -11.59 -2.39
C LEU A 115 1.65 -11.22 -0.95
N TYR A 116 1.08 -10.12 -0.49
CA TYR A 116 1.26 -9.50 0.82
C TYR A 116 -0.11 -9.41 1.46
N ASN A 117 -0.44 -10.41 2.29
CA ASN A 117 -1.81 -10.62 2.76
C ASN A 117 -2.86 -10.63 1.63
N GLU A 118 -2.62 -11.46 0.61
CA GLU A 118 -3.42 -11.55 -0.63
C GLU A 118 -3.37 -10.31 -1.55
N LEU A 119 -2.76 -9.22 -1.11
CA LEU A 119 -2.62 -8.01 -1.93
C LEU A 119 -1.35 -8.07 -2.77
N ARG A 120 -1.42 -7.49 -3.97
CA ARG A 120 -0.27 -7.44 -4.88
C ARG A 120 0.45 -6.12 -4.70
N PHE A 121 1.79 -6.16 -4.61
CA PHE A 121 2.57 -4.93 -4.76
C PHE A 121 2.47 -4.42 -6.20
N ILE A 122 2.06 -3.17 -6.37
CA ILE A 122 1.88 -2.60 -7.70
C ILE A 122 2.99 -1.63 -8.10
N GLY A 123 3.72 -1.10 -7.12
CA GLY A 123 4.86 -0.23 -7.33
C GLY A 123 5.01 0.83 -6.24
N SER A 124 6.09 1.60 -6.38
CA SER A 124 6.31 2.86 -5.67
C SER A 124 6.18 4.00 -6.67
N PHE A 125 5.43 5.04 -6.30
CA PHE A 125 5.07 6.15 -7.18
C PHE A 125 5.56 7.47 -6.60
N ASP A 126 5.83 8.45 -7.46
CA ASP A 126 6.13 9.81 -7.01
C ASP A 126 4.94 10.37 -6.22
N ASN A 127 5.19 10.73 -4.98
CA ASN A 127 4.28 11.38 -4.06
C ASN A 127 4.93 12.65 -3.50
N SER A 128 5.60 13.41 -4.37
CA SER A 128 6.21 14.68 -3.98
C SER A 128 5.12 15.69 -3.61
N ARG A 129 5.29 16.40 -2.48
CA ARG A 129 4.34 17.43 -2.09
C ARG A 129 4.36 18.59 -3.10
N PRO A 130 3.21 19.08 -3.57
CA PRO A 130 3.16 20.24 -4.43
C PRO A 130 3.87 21.41 -3.76
N ARG A 131 4.85 22.01 -4.45
CA ARG A 131 5.51 23.22 -3.94
C ARG A 131 4.43 24.29 -3.81
N ARG A 132 4.19 24.80 -2.60
CA ARG A 132 3.33 25.98 -2.42
C ARG A 132 3.91 27.10 -3.29
N ALA A 133 3.12 27.58 -4.25
CA ALA A 133 3.42 28.82 -4.94
C ALA A 133 3.55 29.92 -3.88
N ARG A 134 4.68 30.64 -3.90
CA ARG A 134 4.89 31.84 -3.09
C ARG A 134 4.14 33.01 -3.71
#